data_AF-T2JIV5-F1
#
_entry.id   AF-T2JIV5-F1
#
_cell.length_a   1.000
_cell.length_b   1.000
_cell.length_c   1.000
_cell.angle_alpha   90.00
_cell.angle_beta   90.00
_cell.angle_gamma   90.00
#
_symmetry.space_group_name_H-M   'P 1'
#
loop_
_entity.id
_entity.type
_entity.pdbx_description
1 polymer ?
#
loop_
_entity_poly.entity_id
_entity_poly.type
_entity_poly.pdbx_seq_one_letter_code
_entity_poly.pdbx_strand_id
1 'polypeptide(L)'
;MDQDITSQLRQQESEEKEALALLLERHLSRQEQLFVQKTKMGTAQSYLGSVTLEWLASRVSFALQLQLFRRKYDQKTHNIIRDSETIEELQQRPLDWSRQAHLAQYLAVLKNHKFPPILVVISKDWVNDPNAIEWDSECRADVSVDDFTSLDKNDSIGLLNIGKNYSIFALDGQHRLMGIQGLMELLQTGKLDIYNKDKKATGNPITLDDLIEEYDLDPIALQSLSKEKIGIEIIPAVIKGETYEEARRRVRSVFVHVNRMAISLSKGQLVLLNEDDGFAIVSRRLAITHPLLKDRDEKDWNSRVNWDSATIASKSTVLTTLQALQNMTEGYLEDKFPQWKSKNKKNLISLRPDDQEIEEGLKLISKLFDGLASLPSYRQLEQGVKTYELRRFNHEKGGGEGNFLFRPVGQIALAQALGFLVFGKEMQLESIIKKIIYFDEIGGFSYMDRYQSIWYGVLYDPMKKRIQVSGKKLASRLLIYLLGGVKDDLEKAEIRRALAEARTIEEKTIDFQGNFVNPKKGRFT
;
A
#
# COMPACT_ATOMS: atom_id res chain seq x y z
N MET A 1 -57.65 -22.85 20.02
CA MET A 1 -57.33 -23.89 19.02
C MET A 1 -56.24 -23.40 18.06
N ASP A 2 -56.37 -22.21 17.46
CA ASP A 2 -55.34 -21.66 16.54
C ASP A 2 -53.98 -21.31 17.19
N GLN A 3 -53.96 -20.85 18.45
CA GLN A 3 -52.69 -20.58 19.15
C GLN A 3 -51.88 -21.86 19.42
N ASP A 4 -52.56 -23.00 19.61
CA ASP A 4 -51.96 -24.30 19.95
C ASP A 4 -51.30 -24.95 18.72
N ILE A 5 -51.97 -24.85 17.56
CA ILE A 5 -51.43 -25.28 16.25
C ILE A 5 -50.22 -24.42 15.87
N THR A 6 -50.27 -23.11 16.12
CA THR A 6 -49.15 -22.21 15.82
C THR A 6 -47.93 -22.49 16.70
N SER A 7 -48.12 -22.83 17.98
CA SER A 7 -47.02 -23.27 18.84
C SER A 7 -46.44 -24.62 18.44
N GLN A 8 -47.28 -25.58 18.05
CA GLN A 8 -46.85 -26.90 17.57
C GLN A 8 -46.04 -26.79 16.26
N LEU A 9 -46.49 -25.96 15.32
CA LEU A 9 -45.74 -25.70 14.08
C LEU A 9 -44.38 -25.05 14.34
N ARG A 10 -44.30 -24.08 15.26
CA ARG A 10 -43.02 -23.46 15.66
C ARG A 10 -42.08 -24.44 16.36
N GLN A 11 -42.62 -25.32 17.20
CA GLN A 11 -41.84 -26.35 17.88
C GLN A 11 -41.30 -27.36 16.87
N GLN A 12 -42.13 -27.84 15.95
CA GLN A 12 -41.71 -28.74 14.88
C GLN A 12 -40.64 -28.10 13.99
N GLU A 13 -40.79 -26.83 13.61
CA GLU A 13 -39.77 -26.10 12.85
C GLU A 13 -38.44 -25.98 13.61
N SER A 14 -38.49 -25.81 14.94
CA SER A 14 -37.30 -25.79 15.80
C SER A 14 -36.61 -27.15 15.84
N GLU A 15 -37.38 -28.24 16.01
CA GLU A 15 -36.87 -29.62 16.05
C GLU A 15 -36.26 -30.02 14.70
N GLU A 16 -36.88 -29.63 13.57
CA GLU A 16 -36.34 -29.86 12.22
C GLU A 16 -35.01 -29.13 12.00
N LYS A 17 -34.89 -27.88 12.47
CA LYS A 17 -33.64 -27.11 12.40
C LYS A 17 -32.54 -27.72 13.26
N GLU A 18 -32.87 -28.18 14.46
CA GLU A 18 -31.93 -28.82 15.37
C GLU A 18 -31.43 -30.16 14.82
N ALA A 19 -32.33 -30.98 14.28
CA ALA A 19 -31.97 -32.22 13.59
C ALA A 19 -31.04 -31.96 12.39
N LEU A 20 -31.34 -30.95 11.58
CA LEU A 20 -30.49 -30.56 10.45
C LEU A 20 -29.09 -30.11 10.92
N ALA A 21 -29.01 -29.31 11.99
CA ALA A 21 -27.74 -28.85 12.55
C ALA A 21 -26.87 -30.02 13.03
N LEU A 22 -27.44 -30.97 13.78
CA LEU A 22 -26.74 -32.17 14.25
C LEU A 22 -26.24 -33.05 13.10
N LEU A 23 -27.06 -33.22 12.06
CA LEU A 23 -26.66 -33.97 10.87
C LEU A 23 -25.52 -33.29 10.11
N LEU A 24 -25.59 -31.97 9.93
CA LEU A 24 -24.53 -31.20 9.29
C LEU A 24 -23.22 -31.26 10.08
N GLU A 25 -23.26 -31.15 11.41
CA GLU A 25 -22.08 -31.20 12.27
C GLU A 25 -21.33 -32.55 12.16
N ARG A 26 -22.07 -33.66 12.00
CA ARG A 26 -21.50 -34.99 11.76
C ARG A 26 -20.71 -35.08 10.44
N HIS A 27 -21.12 -34.31 9.42
CA HIS A 27 -20.44 -34.27 8.13
C HIS A 27 -19.31 -33.24 8.10
N LEU A 28 -19.50 -32.08 8.74
CA LEU A 28 -18.51 -31.00 8.85
C LEU A 28 -17.30 -31.36 9.72
N SER A 29 -17.46 -32.30 10.67
CA SER A 29 -16.35 -32.80 11.50
C SER A 29 -15.37 -33.71 10.74
N ARG A 30 -15.70 -34.13 9.52
CA ARG A 30 -14.78 -34.92 8.67
C ARG A 30 -13.76 -34.01 8.01
N GLN A 31 -12.49 -34.17 8.38
CA GLN A 31 -11.38 -33.34 7.86
C GLN A 31 -11.12 -33.46 6.35
N GLU A 32 -11.75 -34.43 5.67
CA GLU A 32 -11.55 -34.71 4.24
C GLU A 32 -12.66 -34.14 3.35
N GLN A 33 -13.67 -33.48 3.92
CA GLN A 33 -14.79 -32.92 3.17
C GLN A 33 -14.99 -31.45 3.52
N LEU A 34 -15.31 -30.65 2.51
CA LEU A 34 -15.68 -29.25 2.67
C LEU A 34 -17.14 -29.06 2.29
N PHE A 35 -17.90 -28.43 3.17
CA PHE A 35 -19.22 -27.92 2.78
C PHE A 35 -19.04 -26.72 1.86
N VAL A 36 -19.62 -26.81 0.66
CA VAL A 36 -19.44 -25.82 -0.40
C VAL A 36 -20.75 -25.50 -1.11
N GLN A 37 -20.81 -24.30 -1.64
CA GLN A 37 -21.78 -23.91 -2.65
C GLN A 37 -21.14 -24.07 -4.03
N LYS A 38 -21.79 -24.82 -4.91
CA LYS A 38 -21.40 -24.94 -6.32
C LYS A 38 -21.80 -23.67 -7.06
N THR A 39 -20.83 -23.08 -7.76
CA THR A 39 -20.99 -21.84 -8.53
C THR A 39 -20.65 -22.09 -9.99
N LYS A 40 -21.35 -21.38 -10.88
CA LYS A 40 -21.10 -21.45 -12.33
C LYS A 40 -21.10 -20.04 -12.91
N MET A 41 -19.95 -19.62 -13.43
CA MET A 41 -19.78 -18.34 -14.12
C MET A 41 -19.34 -18.60 -15.56
N GLY A 42 -20.26 -18.39 -16.51
CA GLY A 42 -20.04 -18.81 -17.90
C GLY A 42 -19.87 -20.33 -18.00
N THR A 43 -18.75 -20.77 -18.56
CA THR A 43 -18.38 -22.20 -18.65
C THR A 43 -17.58 -22.70 -17.45
N ALA A 44 -17.13 -21.82 -16.56
CA ALA A 44 -16.31 -22.20 -15.41
C ALA A 44 -17.18 -22.61 -14.22
N GLN A 45 -16.98 -23.84 -13.76
CA GLN A 45 -17.52 -24.36 -12.51
C GLN A 45 -16.51 -24.14 -11.38
N SER A 46 -17.00 -23.67 -10.23
CA SER A 46 -16.20 -23.50 -9.01
C SER A 46 -17.01 -23.91 -7.78
N TYR A 47 -16.33 -24.02 -6.64
CA TYR A 47 -16.92 -24.35 -5.35
C TYR A 47 -16.47 -23.34 -4.30
N LEU A 48 -17.44 -22.66 -3.70
CA LEU A 48 -17.19 -21.67 -2.65
C LEU A 48 -17.37 -22.31 -1.27
N GLY A 49 -16.36 -22.21 -0.42
CA GLY A 49 -16.41 -22.72 0.96
C GLY A 49 -15.64 -21.83 1.94
N SER A 50 -15.48 -22.31 3.17
CA SER A 50 -14.69 -21.64 4.21
C SER A 50 -13.79 -22.62 4.95
N VAL A 51 -12.54 -22.25 5.17
CA VAL A 51 -11.52 -23.08 5.86
C VAL A 51 -10.85 -22.28 6.97
N THR A 52 -10.28 -22.96 7.97
CA THR A 52 -9.49 -22.26 9.01
C THR A 52 -8.17 -21.74 8.43
N LEU A 53 -7.61 -20.70 9.05
CA LEU A 53 -6.28 -20.17 8.67
C LEU A 53 -5.20 -21.25 8.81
N GLU A 54 -5.26 -22.06 9.87
CA GLU A 54 -4.35 -23.19 10.09
C GLU A 54 -4.46 -24.25 8.97
N TRP A 55 -5.69 -24.63 8.59
CA TRP A 55 -5.90 -25.58 7.50
C TRP A 55 -5.35 -25.03 6.19
N LEU A 56 -5.63 -23.76 5.89
CA LEU A 56 -5.18 -23.12 4.67
C LEU A 56 -3.64 -23.05 4.60
N ALA A 57 -2.99 -22.66 5.69
CA ALA A 57 -1.53 -22.56 5.77
C ALA A 57 -0.83 -23.91 5.53
N SER A 58 -1.41 -24.99 6.06
CA SER A 58 -0.85 -26.34 6.02
C SER A 58 -1.18 -27.14 4.76
N ARG A 59 -2.33 -26.87 4.12
CA ARG A 59 -2.84 -27.66 2.98
C ARG A 59 -2.65 -27.01 1.62
N VAL A 60 -2.46 -25.69 1.56
CA VAL A 60 -2.41 -24.96 0.29
C VAL A 60 -0.98 -24.54 -0.04
N SER A 61 -0.56 -24.90 -1.24
CA SER A 61 0.71 -24.55 -1.85
C SER A 61 0.61 -23.34 -2.77
N PHE A 62 1.75 -22.76 -3.16
CA PHE A 62 1.78 -21.68 -4.14
C PHE A 62 1.51 -22.18 -5.56
N ALA A 63 0.89 -21.37 -6.42
CA ALA A 63 0.58 -21.70 -7.81
C ALA A 63 1.77 -22.28 -8.57
N LEU A 64 2.98 -21.79 -8.31
CA LEU A 64 4.18 -22.21 -9.01
C LEU A 64 4.61 -23.66 -8.76
N GLN A 65 4.10 -24.28 -7.70
CA GLN A 65 4.32 -25.70 -7.44
C GLN A 65 3.40 -26.59 -8.30
N LEU A 66 2.32 -26.04 -8.85
CA LEU A 66 1.38 -26.73 -9.73
C LEU A 66 2.09 -27.19 -11.00
N GLN A 67 2.03 -28.50 -11.26
CA GLN A 67 2.76 -29.11 -12.37
C GLN A 67 2.25 -28.66 -13.75
N LEU A 68 0.97 -28.28 -13.88
CA LEU A 68 0.42 -27.64 -15.09
C LEU A 68 1.21 -26.39 -15.52
N PHE A 69 1.94 -25.75 -14.61
CA PHE A 69 2.76 -24.56 -14.88
C PHE A 69 4.25 -24.85 -14.99
N ARG A 70 4.72 -26.09 -14.80
CA ARG A 70 6.15 -26.39 -14.74
C ARG A 70 6.78 -26.46 -16.14
N ARG A 71 7.68 -25.52 -16.40
CA ARG A 71 8.96 -25.86 -17.05
C ARG A 71 10.20 -25.44 -16.25
N LYS A 72 10.20 -24.36 -15.41
CA LYS A 72 11.40 -23.92 -14.65
C LYS A 72 11.07 -23.23 -13.30
N TYR A 73 11.07 -23.98 -12.18
CA TYR A 73 10.75 -23.53 -10.81
C TYR A 73 11.99 -23.51 -9.89
N ASP A 74 12.20 -22.44 -9.11
CA ASP A 74 13.22 -22.37 -8.05
C ASP A 74 12.64 -22.76 -6.69
N GLN A 75 13.14 -23.86 -6.12
CA GLN A 75 12.70 -24.39 -4.83
C GLN A 75 13.02 -23.48 -3.63
N LYS A 76 14.04 -22.61 -3.73
CA LYS A 76 14.41 -21.72 -2.61
C LYS A 76 13.47 -20.53 -2.54
N THR A 77 13.32 -19.81 -3.65
CA THR A 77 12.54 -18.57 -3.71
C THR A 77 11.05 -18.78 -3.96
N HIS A 78 10.66 -19.99 -4.38
CA HIS A 78 9.32 -20.31 -4.84
C HIS A 78 8.89 -19.45 -6.06
N ASN A 79 9.86 -19.00 -6.88
CA ASN A 79 9.67 -18.15 -8.06
C ASN A 79 10.13 -18.86 -9.36
N ILE A 80 9.81 -18.26 -10.53
CA ILE A 80 10.21 -18.76 -11.88
C ILE A 80 11.66 -18.34 -12.19
N ILE A 81 12.44 -19.27 -12.80
CA ILE A 81 13.75 -18.97 -13.39
C ILE A 81 13.54 -18.31 -14.76
N ARG A 82 14.10 -17.11 -14.98
CA ARG A 82 13.88 -16.31 -16.19
C ARG A 82 14.81 -16.72 -17.34
N ASP A 83 14.25 -17.15 -18.47
CA ASP A 83 14.95 -17.36 -19.74
C ASP A 83 14.08 -17.06 -20.98
N SER A 84 14.65 -17.21 -22.18
CA SER A 84 14.03 -16.88 -23.45
C SER A 84 12.74 -17.66 -23.76
N GLU A 85 12.53 -18.82 -23.14
CA GLU A 85 11.33 -19.65 -23.30
C GLU A 85 10.23 -19.32 -22.27
N THR A 86 10.59 -18.68 -21.15
CA THR A 86 9.67 -18.32 -20.06
C THR A 86 9.02 -16.95 -20.25
N ILE A 87 9.35 -16.19 -21.30
CA ILE A 87 8.91 -14.79 -21.49
C ILE A 87 7.38 -14.66 -21.61
N GLU A 88 6.71 -15.60 -22.27
CA GLU A 88 5.24 -15.66 -22.30
C GLU A 88 4.63 -16.19 -20.99
N GLU A 89 5.45 -16.83 -20.14
CA GLU A 89 5.11 -17.28 -18.77
C GLU A 89 5.31 -16.19 -17.70
N LEU A 90 5.99 -15.09 -18.03
CA LEU A 90 6.24 -13.93 -17.16
C LEU A 90 5.03 -13.01 -16.92
N GLN A 91 3.80 -13.45 -17.20
CA GLN A 91 2.58 -12.73 -16.77
C GLN A 91 2.23 -12.99 -15.29
N GLN A 92 3.18 -13.44 -14.48
CA GLN A 92 3.00 -13.60 -13.04
C GLN A 92 3.60 -12.40 -12.29
N ARG A 93 2.92 -11.94 -11.22
CA ARG A 93 3.59 -11.15 -10.19
C ARG A 93 4.41 -12.12 -9.34
N PRO A 94 5.75 -12.00 -9.29
CA PRO A 94 6.56 -12.85 -8.41
C PRO A 94 6.11 -12.68 -6.96
N LEU A 95 6.27 -13.74 -6.16
CA LEU A 95 6.07 -13.66 -4.72
C LEU A 95 7.05 -12.61 -4.17
N ASP A 96 6.50 -11.65 -3.41
CA ASP A 96 7.28 -10.57 -2.79
C ASP A 96 7.34 -10.86 -1.30
N TRP A 97 8.39 -11.56 -0.89
CA TRP A 97 8.58 -12.02 0.49
C TRP A 97 8.72 -10.86 1.49
N SER A 98 9.04 -9.65 1.03
CA SER A 98 9.06 -8.46 1.89
C SER A 98 7.69 -8.10 2.46
N ARG A 99 6.62 -8.67 1.92
CA ARG A 99 5.25 -8.45 2.39
C ARG A 99 4.82 -9.42 3.50
N GLN A 100 5.54 -10.52 3.73
CA GLN A 100 5.10 -11.59 4.64
C GLN A 100 4.92 -11.06 6.07
N ALA A 101 5.95 -10.44 6.62
CA ALA A 101 5.92 -9.89 7.99
C ALA A 101 4.80 -8.86 8.19
N HIS A 102 4.57 -7.99 7.20
CA HIS A 102 3.50 -6.98 7.26
C HIS A 102 2.11 -7.63 7.22
N LEU A 103 1.90 -8.66 6.41
CA LEU A 103 0.61 -9.35 6.31
C LEU A 103 0.32 -10.23 7.53
N ALA A 104 1.35 -10.85 8.12
CA ALA A 104 1.22 -11.59 9.37
C ALA A 104 0.81 -10.66 10.52
N GLN A 105 1.47 -9.51 10.65
CA GLN A 105 1.11 -8.50 11.65
C GLN A 105 -0.27 -7.89 11.42
N TYR A 106 -0.66 -7.65 10.16
CA TYR A 106 -2.01 -7.19 9.84
C TYR A 106 -3.08 -8.09 10.47
N LEU A 107 -2.90 -9.41 10.41
CA LEU A 107 -3.80 -10.37 11.04
C LEU A 107 -3.64 -10.40 12.57
N ALA A 108 -2.40 -10.32 13.08
CA ALA A 108 -2.14 -10.42 14.51
C ALA A 108 -2.60 -9.19 15.32
N VAL A 109 -2.51 -8.00 14.74
CA VAL A 109 -2.55 -6.72 15.47
C VAL A 109 -3.86 -5.97 15.22
N LEU A 110 -4.36 -5.92 13.97
CA LEU A 110 -5.54 -5.12 13.67
C LEU A 110 -6.81 -5.86 14.07
N LYS A 111 -7.67 -5.22 14.87
CA LYS A 111 -8.96 -5.79 15.30
C LYS A 111 -9.90 -6.10 14.14
N ASN A 112 -9.87 -5.29 13.09
CA ASN A 112 -10.73 -5.41 11.91
C ASN A 112 -9.98 -5.98 10.70
N HIS A 113 -9.29 -7.11 10.89
CA HIS A 113 -8.59 -7.76 9.78
C HIS A 113 -9.55 -8.66 8.98
N LYS A 114 -9.45 -8.60 7.64
CA LYS A 114 -10.25 -9.44 6.74
C LYS A 114 -9.58 -9.58 5.38
N PHE A 115 -9.14 -10.79 5.05
CA PHE A 115 -8.71 -11.09 3.70
C PHE A 115 -9.90 -11.47 2.82
N PRO A 116 -9.91 -11.04 1.54
CA PRO A 116 -10.84 -11.59 0.57
C PRO A 116 -10.61 -13.11 0.39
N PRO A 117 -11.54 -13.83 -0.24
CA PRO A 117 -11.36 -15.26 -0.52
C PRO A 117 -10.11 -15.56 -1.38
N ILE A 118 -9.53 -16.74 -1.17
CA ILE A 118 -8.42 -17.25 -1.98
C ILE A 118 -8.96 -18.16 -3.08
N LEU A 119 -8.60 -17.89 -4.33
CA LEU A 119 -8.88 -18.79 -5.45
C LEU A 119 -7.82 -19.88 -5.49
N VAL A 120 -8.22 -21.13 -5.39
CA VAL A 120 -7.34 -22.29 -5.45
C VAL A 120 -7.74 -23.25 -6.55
N VAL A 121 -6.77 -24.04 -7.01
CA VAL A 121 -7.00 -25.20 -7.86
C VAL A 121 -6.70 -26.48 -7.10
N ILE A 122 -7.57 -27.46 -7.22
CA ILE A 122 -7.36 -28.83 -6.72
C ILE A 122 -6.86 -29.73 -7.87
N SER A 123 -5.89 -30.58 -7.57
CA SER A 123 -5.31 -31.56 -8.50
C SER A 123 -5.15 -32.92 -7.81
N LYS A 124 -5.24 -33.99 -8.59
CA LYS A 124 -4.85 -35.35 -8.19
C LYS A 124 -3.57 -35.77 -8.91
N ASP A 125 -2.97 -36.87 -8.47
CA ASP A 125 -1.72 -37.38 -9.05
C ASP A 125 -1.87 -37.81 -10.52
N TRP A 126 -3.02 -38.41 -10.88
CA TRP A 126 -3.32 -38.87 -12.24
C TRP A 126 -3.28 -37.74 -13.29
N VAL A 127 -3.50 -36.48 -12.89
CA VAL A 127 -3.54 -35.33 -13.80
C VAL A 127 -2.25 -35.20 -14.60
N ASN A 128 -1.12 -35.58 -14.02
CA ASN A 128 0.20 -35.45 -14.65
C ASN A 128 0.75 -36.79 -15.16
N ASP A 129 -0.01 -37.87 -15.05
CA ASP A 129 0.35 -39.17 -15.63
C ASP A 129 -0.46 -39.39 -16.92
N PRO A 130 0.18 -39.27 -18.12
CA PRO A 130 -0.51 -39.47 -19.39
C PRO A 130 -1.07 -40.88 -19.59
N ASN A 131 -0.63 -41.86 -18.78
CA ASN A 131 -1.09 -43.24 -18.86
C ASN A 131 -2.11 -43.59 -17.78
N ALA A 132 -2.58 -42.61 -17.01
CA ALA A 132 -3.58 -42.85 -15.99
C ALA A 132 -4.91 -43.29 -16.62
N ILE A 133 -5.65 -44.15 -15.92
CA ILE A 133 -6.90 -44.74 -16.40
C ILE A 133 -8.01 -43.69 -16.60
N GLU A 134 -7.85 -42.53 -15.97
CA GLU A 134 -8.74 -41.37 -16.08
C GLU A 134 -8.61 -40.65 -17.43
N TRP A 135 -7.58 -40.96 -18.22
CA TRP A 135 -7.43 -40.48 -19.59
C TRP A 135 -7.90 -41.56 -20.58
N ASP A 136 -8.81 -41.18 -21.49
CA ASP A 136 -9.29 -42.05 -22.54
C ASP A 136 -8.24 -42.25 -23.66
N SER A 137 -8.57 -43.07 -24.66
CA SER A 137 -7.69 -43.33 -25.81
C SER A 137 -7.37 -42.11 -26.67
N GLU A 138 -8.14 -41.02 -26.56
CA GLU A 138 -7.91 -39.73 -27.23
C GLU A 138 -7.19 -38.72 -26.32
N CYS A 139 -6.69 -39.16 -25.16
CA CYS A 139 -6.07 -38.33 -24.13
C CYS A 139 -7.01 -37.26 -23.55
N ARG A 140 -8.32 -37.54 -23.49
CA ARG A 140 -9.33 -36.72 -22.81
C ARG A 140 -9.70 -37.32 -21.46
N ALA A 141 -10.04 -36.47 -20.50
CA ALA A 141 -10.38 -36.92 -19.17
C ALA A 141 -11.78 -37.55 -19.14
N ASP A 142 -11.90 -38.80 -18.70
CA ASP A 142 -13.18 -39.49 -18.50
C ASP A 142 -13.93 -39.00 -17.25
N VAL A 143 -13.18 -38.43 -16.31
CA VAL A 143 -13.65 -37.91 -15.03
C VAL A 143 -13.10 -36.50 -14.79
N SER A 144 -13.85 -35.70 -14.01
CA SER A 144 -13.31 -34.46 -13.47
C SER A 144 -12.48 -34.75 -12.22
N VAL A 145 -11.57 -33.82 -11.87
CA VAL A 145 -10.80 -33.93 -10.62
C VAL A 145 -11.70 -33.82 -9.39
N ASP A 146 -12.72 -32.94 -9.44
CA ASP A 146 -13.66 -32.73 -8.34
C ASP A 146 -14.48 -33.98 -8.02
N ASP A 147 -14.76 -34.15 -6.74
CA ASP A 147 -15.62 -35.20 -6.19
C ASP A 147 -16.63 -34.50 -5.26
N PHE A 148 -17.73 -34.08 -5.87
CA PHE A 148 -18.79 -33.31 -5.25
C PHE A 148 -20.03 -34.19 -5.03
N THR A 149 -20.51 -34.21 -3.79
CA THR A 149 -21.76 -34.86 -3.41
C THR A 149 -22.82 -33.81 -3.09
N SER A 150 -23.87 -33.73 -3.91
CA SER A 150 -24.98 -32.81 -3.65
C SER A 150 -25.74 -33.17 -2.37
N LEU A 151 -26.11 -32.14 -1.60
CA LEU A 151 -27.01 -32.23 -0.45
C LEU A 151 -28.39 -31.61 -0.74
N ASP A 152 -28.58 -31.04 -1.92
CA ASP A 152 -29.84 -30.45 -2.35
C ASP A 152 -30.30 -30.98 -3.73
N LYS A 153 -31.58 -30.76 -4.04
CA LYS A 153 -32.15 -31.22 -5.31
C LYS A 153 -31.63 -30.44 -6.53
N ASN A 154 -31.10 -29.23 -6.31
CA ASN A 154 -30.65 -28.34 -7.39
C ASN A 154 -29.15 -28.47 -7.69
N ASP A 155 -28.44 -29.43 -7.07
CA ASP A 155 -26.99 -29.63 -7.26
C ASP A 155 -26.18 -28.35 -6.97
N SER A 156 -26.64 -27.56 -6.00
CA SER A 156 -26.14 -26.22 -5.70
C SER A 156 -25.34 -26.15 -4.40
N ILE A 157 -25.62 -27.04 -3.45
CA ILE A 157 -24.99 -27.08 -2.13
C ILE A 157 -24.60 -28.53 -1.84
N GLY A 158 -23.38 -28.75 -1.35
CA GLY A 158 -22.94 -30.11 -1.08
C GLY A 158 -21.60 -30.22 -0.38
N LEU A 159 -21.05 -31.43 -0.41
CA LEU A 159 -19.76 -31.77 0.16
C LEU A 159 -18.75 -32.00 -0.97
N LEU A 160 -17.65 -31.26 -0.96
CA LEU A 160 -16.52 -31.47 -1.86
C LEU A 160 -15.42 -32.25 -1.12
N ASN A 161 -14.94 -33.34 -1.71
CA ASN A 161 -13.81 -34.08 -1.18
C ASN A 161 -12.50 -33.30 -1.39
N ILE A 162 -11.79 -33.10 -0.29
CA ILE A 162 -10.50 -32.38 -0.20
C ILE A 162 -9.50 -33.20 0.63
N GLY A 163 -9.65 -34.52 0.63
CA GLY A 163 -8.80 -35.47 1.34
C GLY A 163 -7.31 -35.39 0.98
N LYS A 164 -6.47 -36.20 1.62
CA LYS A 164 -5.00 -36.15 1.45
C LYS A 164 -4.50 -36.45 0.03
N ASN A 165 -5.32 -37.09 -0.80
CA ASN A 165 -5.04 -37.36 -2.21
C ASN A 165 -5.20 -36.14 -3.14
N TYR A 166 -5.65 -35.00 -2.61
CA TYR A 166 -5.72 -33.74 -3.35
C TYR A 166 -4.55 -32.83 -3.01
N SER A 167 -3.85 -32.40 -4.05
CA SER A 167 -2.93 -31.27 -4.00
C SER A 167 -3.68 -29.97 -4.29
N ILE A 168 -3.45 -28.93 -3.49
CA ILE A 168 -4.20 -27.67 -3.54
C ILE A 168 -3.24 -26.50 -3.74
N PHE A 169 -3.50 -25.65 -4.73
CA PHE A 169 -2.59 -24.55 -5.08
C PHE A 169 -3.34 -23.22 -5.20
N ALA A 170 -2.82 -22.15 -4.57
CA ALA A 170 -3.41 -20.81 -4.65
C ALA A 170 -3.07 -20.12 -5.98
N LEU A 171 -4.09 -19.90 -6.81
CA LEU A 171 -4.00 -19.16 -8.07
C LEU A 171 -4.07 -17.64 -7.86
N ASP A 172 -4.97 -17.18 -7.00
CA ASP A 172 -5.01 -15.79 -6.55
C ASP A 172 -4.94 -15.72 -5.03
N GLY A 173 -4.35 -14.63 -4.52
CA GLY A 173 -4.13 -14.48 -3.09
C GLY A 173 -2.88 -15.16 -2.55
N GLN A 174 -1.89 -15.44 -3.41
CA GLN A 174 -0.62 -16.04 -2.99
C GLN A 174 0.12 -15.24 -1.89
N HIS A 175 0.12 -13.90 -1.95
CA HIS A 175 0.69 -13.09 -0.84
C HIS A 175 -0.12 -13.22 0.45
N ARG A 176 -1.45 -13.40 0.37
CA ARG A 176 -2.31 -13.62 1.54
C ARG A 176 -2.01 -14.97 2.18
N LEU A 177 -1.90 -16.04 1.37
CA LEU A 177 -1.44 -17.35 1.82
C LEU A 177 -0.07 -17.24 2.51
N MET A 178 0.88 -16.56 1.90
CA MET A 178 2.21 -16.31 2.48
C MET A 178 2.14 -15.58 3.82
N GLY A 179 1.27 -14.56 3.95
CA GLY A 179 1.03 -13.84 5.21
C GLY A 179 0.42 -14.73 6.29
N ILE A 180 -0.54 -15.58 5.93
CA ILE A 180 -1.18 -16.55 6.84
C ILE A 180 -0.15 -17.60 7.30
N GLN A 181 0.68 -18.11 6.38
CA GLN A 181 1.79 -19.01 6.72
C GLN A 181 2.79 -18.34 7.67
N GLY A 182 3.12 -17.06 7.44
CA GLY A 182 3.95 -16.27 8.36
C GLY A 182 3.31 -16.06 9.74
N LEU A 183 1.99 -15.86 9.80
CA LEU A 183 1.26 -15.80 11.07
C LEU A 183 1.33 -17.14 11.81
N MET A 184 1.13 -18.27 11.13
CA MET A 184 1.22 -19.59 11.77
C MET A 184 2.64 -19.85 12.29
N GLU A 185 3.67 -19.48 11.52
CA GLU A 185 5.08 -19.56 11.95
C GLU A 185 5.33 -18.72 13.21
N LEU A 186 4.82 -17.48 13.24
CA LEU A 186 4.91 -16.58 14.39
C LEU A 186 4.22 -17.18 15.63
N LEU A 187 3.01 -17.70 15.49
CA LEU A 187 2.24 -18.28 16.60
C LEU A 187 2.87 -19.59 17.12
N GLN A 188 3.46 -20.41 16.25
CA GLN A 188 4.05 -21.69 16.62
C GLN A 188 5.45 -21.55 17.22
N THR A 189 6.26 -20.63 16.67
CA THR A 189 7.68 -20.51 17.04
C THR A 189 7.98 -19.30 17.93
N GLY A 190 7.01 -18.39 18.09
CA GLY A 190 7.17 -17.11 18.78
C GLY A 190 7.97 -16.06 18.00
N LYS A 191 8.40 -16.36 16.76
CA LYS A 191 9.22 -15.48 15.95
C LYS A 191 8.88 -15.57 14.45
N LEU A 192 9.16 -14.49 13.72
CA LEU A 192 9.03 -14.43 12.27
C LEU A 192 10.19 -13.65 11.66
N ASP A 193 10.93 -14.29 10.77
CA ASP A 193 12.00 -13.64 10.02
C ASP A 193 11.42 -12.58 9.06
N ILE A 194 12.20 -11.52 8.87
CA ILE A 194 11.86 -10.46 7.93
C ILE A 194 12.69 -10.65 6.67
N TYR A 195 12.03 -10.69 5.53
CA TYR A 195 12.69 -10.97 4.26
C TYR A 195 12.74 -9.75 3.34
N ASN A 196 13.72 -9.72 2.45
CA ASN A 196 13.63 -8.92 1.24
C ASN A 196 12.72 -9.61 0.19
N LYS A 197 12.57 -9.02 -1.00
CA LYS A 197 11.73 -9.58 -2.07
C LYS A 197 12.09 -11.02 -2.47
N ASP A 198 13.37 -11.38 -2.36
CA ASP A 198 13.93 -12.66 -2.81
C ASP A 198 14.05 -13.69 -1.68
N LYS A 199 13.32 -13.51 -0.57
CA LYS A 199 13.36 -14.40 0.60
C LYS A 199 14.73 -14.50 1.29
N LYS A 200 15.53 -13.43 1.26
CA LYS A 200 16.74 -13.33 2.09
C LYS A 200 16.43 -12.59 3.37
N ALA A 201 16.83 -13.18 4.50
CA ALA A 201 16.60 -12.57 5.81
C ALA A 201 17.28 -11.20 5.89
N THR A 202 16.58 -10.22 6.43
CA THR A 202 17.01 -8.83 6.55
C THR A 202 16.50 -8.22 7.84
N GLY A 203 17.39 -7.64 8.64
CA GLY A 203 17.02 -7.04 9.92
C GLY A 203 16.76 -8.08 11.00
N ASN A 204 16.21 -7.63 12.12
CA ASN A 204 15.87 -8.49 13.25
C ASN A 204 14.50 -9.16 13.02
N PRO A 205 14.32 -10.42 13.43
CA PRO A 205 13.00 -11.06 13.43
C PRO A 205 12.00 -10.30 14.28
N ILE A 206 10.72 -10.45 13.96
CA ILE A 206 9.61 -9.98 14.80
C ILE A 206 9.31 -11.08 15.80
N THR A 207 9.23 -10.77 17.09
CA THR A 207 8.80 -11.74 18.10
C THR A 207 7.37 -11.50 18.55
N LEU A 208 6.71 -12.55 19.01
CA LEU A 208 5.34 -12.46 19.52
C LEU A 208 5.29 -11.58 20.78
N ASP A 209 6.31 -11.66 21.64
CA ASP A 209 6.42 -10.84 22.85
C ASP A 209 6.55 -9.35 22.51
N ASP A 210 7.36 -9.00 21.50
CA ASP A 210 7.47 -7.61 21.02
C ASP A 210 6.13 -7.07 20.53
N LEU A 211 5.31 -7.91 19.88
CA LEU A 211 3.98 -7.52 19.40
C LEU A 211 2.98 -7.37 20.54
N ILE A 212 3.01 -8.27 21.53
CA ILE A 212 2.15 -8.20 22.72
C ILE A 212 2.45 -6.91 23.50
N GLU A 213 3.74 -6.61 23.73
CA GLU A 213 4.15 -5.41 24.45
C GLU A 213 3.82 -4.13 23.67
N GLU A 214 4.10 -4.08 22.37
CA GLU A 214 3.91 -2.87 21.57
C GLU A 214 2.44 -2.52 21.34
N TYR A 215 1.59 -3.53 21.15
CA TYR A 215 0.19 -3.32 20.74
C TYR A 215 -0.84 -3.71 21.80
N ASP A 216 -0.40 -4.04 23.02
CA ASP A 216 -1.25 -4.47 24.14
C ASP A 216 -2.21 -5.61 23.72
N LEU A 217 -1.64 -6.66 23.12
CA LEU A 217 -2.41 -7.78 22.57
C LEU A 217 -2.74 -8.82 23.64
N ASP A 218 -3.96 -9.36 23.60
CA ASP A 218 -4.35 -10.49 24.43
C ASP A 218 -3.76 -11.82 23.87
N PRO A 219 -2.91 -12.53 24.63
CA PRO A 219 -2.36 -13.82 24.21
C PRO A 219 -3.44 -14.87 23.89
N ILE A 220 -4.59 -14.83 24.55
CA ILE A 220 -5.69 -15.77 24.32
C ILE A 220 -6.32 -15.49 22.94
N ALA A 221 -6.53 -14.22 22.61
CA ALA A 221 -7.03 -13.80 21.30
C ALA A 221 -6.06 -14.23 20.18
N LEU A 222 -4.74 -14.08 20.39
CA LEU A 222 -3.72 -14.49 19.41
C LEU A 222 -3.75 -15.99 19.11
N GLN A 223 -3.96 -16.85 20.11
CA GLN A 223 -4.10 -18.30 19.88
C GLN A 223 -5.34 -18.65 19.05
N SER A 224 -6.41 -17.86 19.19
CA SER A 224 -7.67 -18.09 18.46
C SER A 224 -7.58 -17.77 16.97
N LEU A 225 -6.60 -16.95 16.54
CA LEU A 225 -6.40 -16.56 15.13
C LEU A 225 -6.23 -17.77 14.21
N SER A 226 -5.57 -18.84 14.68
CA SER A 226 -5.40 -20.08 13.90
C SER A 226 -6.73 -20.72 13.47
N LYS A 227 -7.78 -20.54 14.26
CA LYS A 227 -9.12 -21.11 14.08
C LYS A 227 -10.07 -20.19 13.30
N GLU A 228 -9.68 -18.94 13.07
CA GLU A 228 -10.46 -18.05 12.23
C GLU A 228 -10.62 -18.60 10.82
N LYS A 229 -11.72 -18.23 10.17
CA LYS A 229 -12.09 -18.77 8.86
C LYS A 229 -11.95 -17.74 7.76
N ILE A 230 -11.45 -18.21 6.61
CA ILE A 230 -11.36 -17.45 5.37
C ILE A 230 -12.15 -18.16 4.27
N GLY A 231 -12.73 -17.38 3.37
CA GLY A 231 -13.38 -17.92 2.16
C GLY A 231 -12.35 -18.54 1.20
N ILE A 232 -12.74 -19.62 0.55
CA ILE A 232 -11.95 -20.27 -0.49
C ILE A 232 -12.84 -20.56 -1.68
N GLU A 233 -12.38 -20.21 -2.88
CA GLU A 233 -13.02 -20.60 -4.14
C GLU A 233 -12.15 -21.66 -4.80
N ILE A 234 -12.72 -22.81 -5.11
CA ILE A 234 -12.00 -23.98 -5.58
C ILE A 234 -12.41 -24.27 -7.03
N ILE A 235 -11.42 -24.44 -7.91
CA ILE A 235 -11.64 -24.95 -9.27
C ILE A 235 -10.90 -26.28 -9.48
N PRO A 236 -11.44 -27.21 -10.27
CA PRO A 236 -10.73 -28.44 -10.63
C PRO A 236 -9.61 -28.15 -11.65
N ALA A 237 -8.47 -28.82 -11.48
CA ALA A 237 -7.35 -28.78 -12.42
C ALA A 237 -7.77 -29.28 -13.80
N VAL A 238 -8.52 -30.39 -13.86
CA VAL A 238 -9.04 -31.01 -15.08
C VAL A 238 -10.53 -31.28 -14.91
N ILE A 239 -11.32 -30.99 -15.95
CA ILE A 239 -12.75 -31.29 -16.05
C ILE A 239 -12.94 -32.39 -17.09
N LYS A 240 -13.94 -33.25 -16.89
CA LYS A 240 -14.33 -34.28 -17.85
C LYS A 240 -14.43 -33.72 -19.27
N GLY A 241 -13.81 -34.42 -20.21
CA GLY A 241 -13.76 -34.10 -21.64
C GLY A 241 -12.58 -33.23 -22.07
N GLU A 242 -11.85 -32.61 -21.13
CA GLU A 242 -10.65 -31.83 -21.45
C GLU A 242 -9.46 -32.74 -21.74
N THR A 243 -8.61 -32.33 -22.66
CA THR A 243 -7.21 -32.79 -22.74
C THR A 243 -6.34 -32.06 -21.72
N TYR A 244 -5.15 -32.61 -21.42
CA TYR A 244 -4.16 -31.95 -20.54
C TYR A 244 -3.87 -30.50 -20.95
N GLU A 245 -3.69 -30.24 -22.25
CA GLU A 245 -3.38 -28.91 -22.76
C GLU A 245 -4.58 -27.95 -22.69
N GLU A 246 -5.80 -28.43 -22.88
CA GLU A 246 -7.02 -27.62 -22.68
C GLU A 246 -7.18 -27.22 -21.21
N ALA A 247 -7.01 -28.17 -20.29
CA ALA A 247 -7.05 -27.93 -18.84
C ALA A 247 -5.96 -26.92 -18.42
N ARG A 248 -4.73 -27.11 -18.90
CA ARG A 248 -3.60 -26.19 -18.68
C ARG A 248 -3.92 -24.77 -19.14
N ARG A 249 -4.46 -24.62 -20.35
CA ARG A 249 -4.85 -23.30 -20.90
C ARG A 249 -5.95 -22.65 -20.08
N ARG A 250 -6.99 -23.39 -19.67
CA ARG A 250 -8.09 -22.87 -18.84
C ARG A 250 -7.58 -22.37 -17.50
N VAL A 251 -6.87 -23.21 -16.75
CA VAL A 251 -6.35 -22.86 -15.40
C VAL A 251 -5.40 -21.66 -15.47
N ARG A 252 -4.53 -21.62 -16.50
CA ARG A 252 -3.62 -20.49 -16.72
C ARG A 252 -4.35 -19.21 -17.12
N SER A 253 -5.37 -19.31 -17.98
CA SER A 253 -6.20 -18.16 -18.36
C SER A 253 -6.88 -17.56 -17.14
N VAL A 254 -7.51 -18.38 -16.28
CA VAL A 254 -8.12 -17.93 -15.02
C VAL A 254 -7.08 -17.23 -14.15
N PHE A 255 -5.91 -17.85 -13.93
CA PHE A 255 -4.81 -17.26 -13.15
C PHE A 255 -4.39 -15.88 -13.67
N VAL A 256 -4.19 -15.75 -14.98
CA VAL A 256 -3.76 -14.49 -15.62
C VAL A 256 -4.84 -13.42 -15.52
N HIS A 257 -6.10 -13.75 -15.84
CA HIS A 257 -7.18 -12.77 -15.87
C HIS A 257 -7.50 -12.22 -14.48
N VAL A 258 -7.57 -13.06 -13.45
CA VAL A 258 -7.83 -12.61 -12.07
C VAL A 258 -6.74 -11.62 -11.62
N ASN A 259 -5.46 -11.93 -11.89
CA ASN A 259 -4.35 -11.05 -11.54
C ASN A 259 -4.32 -9.74 -12.34
N ARG A 260 -4.71 -9.77 -13.63
CA ARG A 260 -4.71 -8.58 -14.50
C ARG A 260 -5.86 -7.63 -14.20
N MET A 261 -7.03 -8.15 -13.81
CA MET A 261 -8.20 -7.32 -13.51
C MET A 261 -8.07 -6.58 -12.17
N ALA A 262 -7.19 -7.04 -11.27
CA ALA A 262 -6.91 -6.36 -10.00
C ALA A 262 -6.08 -5.07 -10.21
N ILE A 263 -6.77 -3.94 -10.32
CA ILE A 263 -6.17 -2.59 -10.38
C ILE A 263 -5.67 -2.20 -8.99
N SER A 264 -4.38 -1.84 -8.89
CA SER A 264 -3.84 -1.26 -7.66
C SER A 264 -4.36 0.17 -7.49
N LEU A 265 -4.86 0.49 -6.31
CA LEU A 265 -5.20 1.87 -5.95
C LEU A 265 -3.95 2.75 -6.06
N SER A 266 -4.14 3.96 -6.58
CA SER A 266 -3.11 4.98 -6.61
C SER A 266 -2.72 5.40 -5.19
N LYS A 267 -1.55 6.03 -5.03
CA LYS A 267 -1.12 6.51 -3.70
C LYS A 267 -2.11 7.53 -3.12
N GLY A 268 -2.69 8.41 -3.93
CA GLY A 268 -3.71 9.37 -3.49
C GLY A 268 -4.97 8.67 -2.96
N GLN A 269 -5.47 7.67 -3.68
CA GLN A 269 -6.60 6.84 -3.25
C GLN A 269 -6.31 6.04 -1.98
N LEU A 270 -5.08 5.55 -1.81
CA LEU A 270 -4.67 4.92 -0.55
C LEU A 270 -4.72 5.91 0.61
N VAL A 271 -4.21 7.14 0.45
CA VAL A 271 -4.38 8.17 1.49
C VAL A 271 -5.85 8.48 1.72
N LEU A 272 -6.68 8.52 0.66
CA LEU A 272 -8.11 8.80 0.77
C LEU A 272 -8.86 7.79 1.65
N LEU A 273 -8.50 6.51 1.56
CA LEU A 273 -9.19 5.41 2.24
C LEU A 273 -8.55 4.97 3.56
N ASN A 274 -7.36 5.51 3.90
CA ASN A 274 -6.61 5.05 5.06
C ASN A 274 -7.19 5.61 6.38
N GLU A 275 -7.93 4.80 7.11
CA GLU A 275 -8.50 5.17 8.41
C GLU A 275 -7.57 4.90 9.61
N ASP A 276 -6.36 4.37 9.37
CA ASP A 276 -5.43 3.98 10.43
C ASP A 276 -4.19 4.88 10.54
N ASP A 277 -3.83 5.62 9.49
CA ASP A 277 -2.68 6.54 9.52
C ASP A 277 -3.13 7.95 9.95
N GLY A 278 -2.68 8.39 11.13
CA GLY A 278 -2.99 9.71 11.68
C GLY A 278 -2.68 10.88 10.74
N PHE A 279 -1.55 10.82 10.03
CA PHE A 279 -1.17 11.86 9.07
C PHE A 279 -2.08 11.83 7.84
N ALA A 280 -2.53 10.64 7.40
CA ALA A 280 -3.51 10.50 6.33
C ALA A 280 -4.87 11.09 6.75
N ILE A 281 -5.38 10.75 7.94
CA ILE A 281 -6.66 11.23 8.46
C ILE A 281 -6.64 12.76 8.58
N VAL A 282 -5.61 13.32 9.23
CA VAL A 282 -5.48 14.76 9.42
C VAL A 282 -5.34 15.50 8.09
N SER A 283 -4.55 14.99 7.15
CA SER A 283 -4.38 15.62 5.84
C SER A 283 -5.68 15.62 5.03
N ARG A 284 -6.48 14.54 5.06
CA ARG A 284 -7.82 14.51 4.44
C ARG A 284 -8.75 15.55 5.04
N ARG A 285 -8.84 15.60 6.37
CA ARG A 285 -9.68 16.58 7.08
C ARG A 285 -9.25 18.00 6.72
N LEU A 286 -7.95 18.30 6.76
CA LEU A 286 -7.40 19.60 6.38
C LEU A 286 -7.75 19.99 4.93
N ALA A 287 -7.67 19.04 3.99
CA ALA A 287 -7.99 19.30 2.58
C ALA A 287 -9.45 19.75 2.36
N ILE A 288 -10.39 19.27 3.17
CA ILE A 288 -11.82 19.61 3.04
C ILE A 288 -12.26 20.77 3.95
N THR A 289 -11.55 21.05 5.04
CA THR A 289 -11.94 22.08 6.01
C THR A 289 -11.21 23.42 5.82
N HIS A 290 -9.95 23.39 5.41
CA HIS A 290 -9.11 24.60 5.44
C HIS A 290 -9.41 25.56 4.27
N PRO A 291 -9.63 26.88 4.50
CA PRO A 291 -9.98 27.84 3.45
C PRO A 291 -9.02 27.91 2.26
N LEU A 292 -7.72 27.68 2.49
CA LEU A 292 -6.71 27.63 1.42
C LEU A 292 -6.91 26.45 0.47
N LEU A 293 -7.49 25.34 0.91
CA LEU A 293 -7.50 24.06 0.18
C LEU A 293 -8.90 23.62 -0.24
N LYS A 294 -9.90 23.85 0.63
CA LYS A 294 -11.26 23.35 0.44
C LYS A 294 -11.85 23.83 -0.88
N ASP A 295 -12.61 22.96 -1.52
CA ASP A 295 -13.38 23.33 -2.70
C ASP A 295 -14.50 24.31 -2.30
N ARG A 296 -14.73 25.30 -3.15
CA ARG A 296 -15.78 26.31 -2.99
C ARG A 296 -16.70 26.25 -4.20
N ASP A 297 -18.00 26.43 -3.96
CA ASP A 297 -19.01 26.51 -5.01
C ASP A 297 -19.07 27.94 -5.59
N GLU A 298 -17.96 28.33 -6.21
CA GLU A 298 -17.77 29.64 -6.84
C GLU A 298 -17.36 29.43 -8.30
N LYS A 299 -17.95 30.21 -9.22
CA LYS A 299 -17.83 30.00 -10.68
C LYS A 299 -16.38 29.96 -11.20
N ASP A 300 -15.47 30.68 -10.55
CA ASP A 300 -14.06 30.79 -10.96
C ASP A 300 -13.09 30.02 -10.05
N TRP A 301 -13.62 29.32 -9.04
CA TRP A 301 -12.84 28.48 -8.14
C TRP A 301 -12.48 27.17 -8.82
N ASN A 302 -11.23 26.76 -8.65
CA ASN A 302 -10.74 25.49 -9.18
C ASN A 302 -10.18 24.68 -8.02
N SER A 303 -10.39 23.36 -8.06
CA SER A 303 -9.91 22.50 -6.98
C SER A 303 -8.41 22.64 -6.79
N ARG A 304 -8.01 22.80 -5.52
CA ARG A 304 -6.61 23.04 -5.12
C ARG A 304 -5.89 21.75 -4.71
N VAL A 305 -6.60 20.63 -4.59
CA VAL A 305 -6.04 19.33 -4.21
C VAL A 305 -6.37 18.28 -5.28
N ASN A 306 -5.34 17.61 -5.81
CA ASN A 306 -5.54 16.40 -6.59
C ASN A 306 -5.67 15.19 -5.66
N TRP A 307 -6.84 14.55 -5.67
CA TRP A 307 -7.18 13.42 -4.81
C TRP A 307 -6.62 12.08 -5.31
N ASP A 308 -6.52 11.90 -6.63
CA ASP A 308 -6.20 10.61 -7.24
C ASP A 308 -4.71 10.46 -7.56
N SER A 309 -4.13 11.40 -8.31
CA SER A 309 -2.77 11.27 -8.79
C SER A 309 -1.75 11.93 -7.87
N ALA A 310 -0.59 11.28 -7.74
CA ALA A 310 0.60 11.84 -7.11
C ALA A 310 1.28 12.93 -7.95
N THR A 311 0.91 13.07 -9.22
CA THR A 311 1.51 14.02 -10.17
C THR A 311 0.57 15.15 -10.52
N ILE A 312 1.16 16.32 -10.80
CA ILE A 312 0.44 17.52 -11.21
C ILE A 312 0.81 17.83 -12.65
N ALA A 313 -0.21 17.89 -13.52
CA ALA A 313 -0.02 18.30 -14.92
C ALA A 313 0.35 19.78 -15.03
N SER A 314 1.09 20.14 -16.09
CA SER A 314 1.65 21.50 -16.25
C SER A 314 0.61 22.63 -16.25
N LYS A 315 -0.56 22.38 -16.83
CA LYS A 315 -1.70 23.33 -16.88
C LYS A 315 -2.70 23.17 -15.73
N SER A 316 -2.44 22.27 -14.78
CA SER A 316 -3.40 22.01 -13.70
C SER A 316 -3.47 23.18 -12.74
N THR A 317 -4.71 23.50 -12.33
CA THR A 317 -5.04 24.50 -11.33
C THR A 317 -4.91 24.00 -9.90
N VAL A 318 -4.69 22.70 -9.69
CA VAL A 318 -4.43 22.15 -8.34
C VAL A 318 -3.14 22.74 -7.76
N LEU A 319 -3.14 23.10 -6.49
CA LEU A 319 -1.97 23.61 -5.78
C LEU A 319 -1.05 22.46 -5.35
N THR A 320 -1.64 21.35 -4.89
CA THR A 320 -0.93 20.19 -4.37
C THR A 320 -1.70 18.89 -4.63
N THR A 321 -1.19 17.76 -4.15
CA THR A 321 -1.87 16.46 -4.19
C THR A 321 -2.16 15.99 -2.76
N LEU A 322 -3.17 15.14 -2.56
CA LEU A 322 -3.47 14.61 -1.22
C LEU A 322 -2.25 13.86 -0.64
N GLN A 323 -1.51 13.13 -1.47
CA GLN A 323 -0.26 12.50 -1.05
C GLN A 323 0.79 13.52 -0.58
N ALA A 324 0.96 14.63 -1.31
CA ALA A 324 1.88 15.66 -0.91
C ALA A 324 1.45 16.33 0.40
N LEU A 325 0.13 16.50 0.60
CA LEU A 325 -0.45 17.00 1.84
C LEU A 325 -0.18 16.07 3.01
N GLN A 326 -0.37 14.75 2.86
CA GLN A 326 0.02 13.78 3.89
C GLN A 326 1.51 13.91 4.22
N ASN A 327 2.40 13.99 3.22
CA ASN A 327 3.84 14.17 3.44
C ASN A 327 4.19 15.50 4.12
N MET A 328 3.41 16.56 3.90
CA MET A 328 3.55 17.84 4.59
C MET A 328 3.11 17.72 6.05
N THR A 329 1.92 17.15 6.28
CA THR A 329 1.39 16.88 7.62
C THR A 329 2.35 16.03 8.43
N GLU A 330 2.85 14.94 7.83
CA GLU A 330 3.90 14.10 8.36
C GLU A 330 5.17 14.90 8.68
N GLY A 331 5.70 15.65 7.72
CA GLY A 331 6.92 16.43 7.92
C GLY A 331 6.81 17.49 9.01
N TYR A 332 5.62 18.04 9.24
CA TYR A 332 5.39 19.04 10.26
C TYR A 332 5.13 18.43 11.65
N LEU A 333 4.31 17.37 11.71
CA LEU A 333 3.79 16.82 12.97
C LEU A 333 4.59 15.63 13.52
N GLU A 334 5.53 15.05 12.76
CA GLU A 334 6.25 13.84 13.17
C GLU A 334 6.97 13.97 14.51
N ASP A 335 7.63 15.11 14.79
CA ASP A 335 8.34 15.32 16.06
C ASP A 335 7.37 15.41 17.26
N LYS A 336 6.13 15.83 17.00
CA LYS A 336 5.07 16.00 18.02
C LYS A 336 4.27 14.71 18.24
N PHE A 337 4.04 13.93 17.19
CA PHE A 337 3.35 12.63 17.23
C PHE A 337 4.23 11.52 16.64
N PRO A 338 5.40 11.23 17.25
CA PRO A 338 6.30 10.20 16.74
C PRO A 338 5.64 8.81 16.70
N GLN A 339 4.69 8.54 17.61
CA GLN A 339 3.93 7.29 17.72
C GLN A 339 2.97 7.04 16.56
N TRP A 340 2.56 8.08 15.82
CA TRP A 340 1.76 7.89 14.58
C TRP A 340 2.56 7.20 13.47
N LYS A 341 3.87 7.05 13.68
CA LYS A 341 4.74 6.20 12.89
C LYS A 341 5.39 5.15 13.75
N SER A 342 5.43 3.94 13.22
CA SER A 342 6.25 2.85 13.77
C SER A 342 7.75 3.06 13.48
N LYS A 343 8.24 4.32 13.34
CA LYS A 343 9.57 4.67 12.83
C LYS A 343 10.72 4.13 13.69
N ASN A 344 10.49 3.96 14.99
CA ASN A 344 11.48 3.39 15.91
C ASN A 344 11.55 1.86 15.86
N LYS A 345 10.59 1.20 15.20
CA LYS A 345 10.52 -0.26 15.05
C LYS A 345 10.25 -0.61 13.58
N LYS A 346 11.31 -0.58 12.75
CA LYS A 346 11.24 -1.01 11.33
C LYS A 346 10.44 -2.30 11.24
N ASN A 347 9.53 -2.35 10.27
CA ASN A 347 8.67 -3.49 9.94
C ASN A 347 7.41 -3.66 10.80
N LEU A 348 7.16 -2.79 11.78
CA LEU A 348 5.89 -2.76 12.50
C LEU A 348 4.80 -2.00 11.73
N ILE A 349 3.54 -2.43 11.89
CA ILE A 349 2.39 -1.72 11.33
C ILE A 349 2.00 -0.52 12.20
N SER A 350 1.34 0.49 11.62
CA SER A 350 0.88 1.66 12.38
C SER A 350 -0.59 1.46 12.80
N LEU A 351 -0.92 1.87 14.02
CA LEU A 351 -2.28 1.86 14.53
C LEU A 351 -2.94 3.22 14.35
N ARG A 352 -4.28 3.20 14.23
CA ARG A 352 -5.12 4.38 14.28
C ARG A 352 -4.89 5.15 15.59
N PRO A 353 -4.46 6.42 15.54
CA PRO A 353 -4.42 7.26 16.72
C PRO A 353 -5.82 7.50 17.29
N ASP A 354 -5.90 7.89 18.56
CA ASP A 354 -7.19 8.22 19.14
C ASP A 354 -7.77 9.53 18.55
N ASP A 355 -9.08 9.72 18.70
CA ASP A 355 -9.77 10.87 18.11
C ASP A 355 -9.31 12.21 18.75
N GLN A 356 -8.78 12.21 19.98
CA GLN A 356 -8.27 13.42 20.64
C GLN A 356 -6.94 13.85 20.03
N GLU A 357 -6.01 12.91 19.82
CA GLU A 357 -4.75 13.14 19.12
C GLU A 357 -5.00 13.63 17.70
N ILE A 358 -5.93 13.01 16.97
CA ILE A 358 -6.30 13.42 15.61
C ILE A 358 -6.77 14.88 15.60
N GLU A 359 -7.60 15.28 16.57
CA GLU A 359 -8.09 16.66 16.68
C GLU A 359 -6.97 17.64 17.06
N GLU A 360 -6.06 17.26 17.97
CA GLU A 360 -4.88 18.08 18.29
C GLU A 360 -4.00 18.27 17.06
N GLY A 361 -3.71 17.19 16.32
CA GLY A 361 -2.93 17.24 15.08
C GLY A 361 -3.59 18.12 14.02
N LEU A 362 -4.91 18.01 13.84
CA LEU A 362 -5.69 18.85 12.92
C LEU A 362 -5.59 20.33 13.31
N LYS A 363 -5.71 20.65 14.60
CA LYS A 363 -5.59 22.03 15.10
C LYS A 363 -4.20 22.60 14.84
N LEU A 364 -3.14 21.83 15.10
CA LEU A 364 -1.75 22.26 14.90
C LEU A 364 -1.44 22.50 13.42
N ILE A 365 -1.80 21.57 12.53
CA ILE A 365 -1.54 21.74 11.10
C ILE A 365 -2.42 22.85 10.49
N SER A 366 -3.64 23.05 10.99
CA SER A 366 -4.51 24.14 10.52
C SER A 366 -3.89 25.50 10.83
N LYS A 367 -3.36 25.70 12.04
CA LYS A 367 -2.63 26.93 12.40
C LYS A 367 -1.43 27.20 11.50
N LEU A 368 -0.69 26.15 11.12
CA LEU A 368 0.39 26.29 10.15
C LEU A 368 -0.16 26.78 8.80
N PHE A 369 -1.22 26.16 8.31
CA PHE A 369 -1.81 26.50 7.01
C PHE A 369 -2.48 27.88 7.00
N ASP A 370 -3.00 28.37 8.13
CA ASP A 370 -3.43 29.77 8.29
C ASP A 370 -2.24 30.72 8.08
N GLY A 371 -1.10 30.41 8.71
CA GLY A 371 0.15 31.14 8.51
C GLY A 371 0.64 31.08 7.06
N LEU A 372 0.63 29.91 6.44
CA LEU A 372 1.02 29.76 5.03
C LEU A 372 0.08 30.51 4.09
N ALA A 373 -1.22 30.51 4.33
CA ALA A 373 -2.20 31.22 3.52
C ALA A 373 -1.97 32.75 3.51
N SER A 374 -1.29 33.28 4.54
CA SER A 374 -0.92 34.70 4.61
C SER A 374 0.27 35.10 3.74
N LEU A 375 1.01 34.13 3.18
CA LEU A 375 2.16 34.39 2.32
C LEU A 375 1.75 35.16 1.05
N PRO A 376 2.51 36.21 0.64
CA PRO A 376 2.25 36.96 -0.60
C PRO A 376 1.95 36.07 -1.80
N SER A 377 2.76 35.04 -2.02
CA SER A 377 2.62 34.06 -3.11
C SER A 377 1.25 33.35 -3.08
N TYR A 378 0.77 32.92 -1.91
CA TYR A 378 -0.53 32.26 -1.80
C TYR A 378 -1.71 33.24 -1.83
N ARG A 379 -1.55 34.46 -1.33
CA ARG A 379 -2.60 35.50 -1.41
C ARG A 379 -2.97 35.86 -2.85
N GLN A 380 -2.04 35.71 -3.79
CA GLN A 380 -2.33 35.88 -5.23
C GLN A 380 -3.44 34.92 -5.73
N LEU A 381 -3.61 33.76 -5.09
CA LEU A 381 -4.67 32.81 -5.47
C LEU A 381 -6.08 33.36 -5.16
N GLU A 382 -6.24 34.11 -4.07
CA GLU A 382 -7.51 34.77 -3.75
C GLU A 382 -7.77 35.96 -4.68
N GLN A 383 -6.74 36.46 -5.38
CA GLN A 383 -6.86 37.50 -6.42
C GLN A 383 -7.12 36.91 -7.81
N GLY A 384 -7.31 35.60 -7.92
CA GLY A 384 -7.67 34.91 -9.17
C GLY A 384 -6.51 34.39 -10.00
N VAL A 385 -5.25 34.58 -9.57
CA VAL A 385 -4.07 34.02 -10.25
C VAL A 385 -4.15 32.50 -10.23
N LYS A 386 -3.97 31.84 -11.39
CA LYS A 386 -4.01 30.38 -11.44
C LYS A 386 -2.68 29.78 -10.99
N THR A 387 -2.73 28.67 -10.28
CA THR A 387 -1.53 28.01 -9.73
C THR A 387 -0.48 27.65 -10.80
N TYR A 388 -0.90 27.31 -12.03
CA TYR A 388 0.02 27.02 -13.13
C TYR A 388 0.79 28.25 -13.64
N GLU A 389 0.32 29.47 -13.37
CA GLU A 389 1.02 30.71 -13.72
C GLU A 389 2.24 30.92 -12.82
N LEU A 390 2.05 30.75 -11.51
CA LEU A 390 3.14 30.84 -10.53
C LEU A 390 4.07 29.63 -10.57
N ARG A 391 3.55 28.45 -10.92
CA ARG A 391 4.35 27.23 -11.07
C ARG A 391 5.29 27.27 -12.27
N ARG A 392 4.81 27.74 -13.43
CA ARG A 392 5.59 27.70 -14.68
C ARG A 392 6.93 28.37 -14.51
N PHE A 393 7.98 27.81 -15.09
CA PHE A 393 9.30 28.41 -15.06
C PHE A 393 9.36 29.64 -15.98
N ASN A 394 10.32 30.52 -15.72
CA ASN A 394 10.48 31.76 -16.49
C ASN A 394 10.75 31.49 -17.98
N HIS A 395 11.47 30.40 -18.29
CA HIS A 395 11.79 30.01 -19.66
C HIS A 395 10.68 29.23 -20.40
N GLU A 396 9.60 28.86 -19.72
CA GLU A 396 8.47 28.13 -20.33
C GLU A 396 7.52 29.08 -21.08
N LYS A 397 6.73 28.53 -22.00
CA LYS A 397 5.76 29.31 -22.78
C LYS A 397 4.74 30.00 -21.86
N GLY A 398 4.65 31.32 -22.00
CA GLY A 398 3.81 32.19 -21.18
C GLY A 398 4.50 32.73 -19.92
N GLY A 399 5.74 32.31 -19.65
CA GLY A 399 6.50 32.74 -18.48
C GLY A 399 5.85 32.32 -17.16
N GLY A 400 6.61 32.46 -16.10
CA GLY A 400 6.14 32.24 -14.74
C GLY A 400 7.27 32.40 -13.74
N GLU A 401 6.92 32.35 -12.47
CA GLU A 401 7.88 32.56 -11.39
C GLU A 401 8.69 31.32 -11.06
N GLY A 402 8.35 30.13 -11.56
CA GLY A 402 8.99 28.89 -11.11
C GLY A 402 8.89 28.74 -9.60
N ASN A 403 7.76 29.13 -9.00
CA ASN A 403 7.68 29.36 -7.57
C ASN A 403 7.71 28.02 -6.80
N PHE A 404 8.60 27.96 -5.82
CA PHE A 404 8.86 26.82 -4.93
C PHE A 404 7.58 26.34 -4.22
N LEU A 405 6.73 27.27 -3.78
CA LEU A 405 5.52 26.99 -3.01
C LEU A 405 4.40 26.36 -3.85
N PHE A 406 4.51 26.38 -5.19
CA PHE A 406 3.50 25.81 -6.10
C PHE A 406 3.85 24.40 -6.57
N ARG A 407 4.79 23.75 -5.87
CA ARG A 407 5.34 22.45 -6.22
C ARG A 407 5.34 21.54 -5.00
N PRO A 408 4.77 20.32 -5.08
CA PRO A 408 4.71 19.37 -3.98
C PRO A 408 6.04 19.16 -3.24
N VAL A 409 7.15 19.00 -3.98
CA VAL A 409 8.46 18.77 -3.36
C VAL A 409 8.93 19.96 -2.52
N GLY A 410 8.67 21.18 -2.95
CA GLY A 410 9.01 22.39 -2.21
C GLY A 410 8.15 22.52 -0.96
N GLN A 411 6.84 22.37 -1.11
CA GLN A 411 5.88 22.40 -0.01
C GLN A 411 6.23 21.38 1.09
N ILE A 412 6.59 20.14 0.72
CA ILE A 412 7.05 19.12 1.67
C ILE A 412 8.36 19.53 2.36
N ALA A 413 9.34 20.05 1.61
CA ALA A 413 10.60 20.50 2.20
C ALA A 413 10.40 21.63 3.21
N LEU A 414 9.47 22.56 2.92
CA LEU A 414 9.05 23.61 3.84
C LEU A 414 8.40 23.04 5.09
N ALA A 415 7.35 22.23 4.95
CA ALA A 415 6.67 21.63 6.10
C ALA A 415 7.63 20.87 7.03
N GLN A 416 8.58 20.10 6.46
CA GLN A 416 9.64 19.41 7.21
C GLN A 416 10.55 20.37 7.97
N ALA A 417 10.98 21.46 7.33
CA ALA A 417 11.80 22.46 8.00
C ALA A 417 11.04 23.14 9.14
N LEU A 418 9.76 23.46 8.92
CA LEU A 418 8.93 24.12 9.93
C LEU A 418 8.61 23.21 11.11
N GLY A 419 8.36 21.91 10.88
CA GLY A 419 8.16 20.93 11.95
C GLY A 419 9.37 20.89 12.88
N PHE A 420 10.56 20.72 12.30
CA PHE A 420 11.80 20.70 13.07
C PHE A 420 12.07 22.01 13.82
N LEU A 421 11.80 23.18 13.22
CA LEU A 421 12.01 24.45 13.90
C LEU A 421 11.03 24.67 15.06
N VAL A 422 9.76 24.31 14.87
CA VAL A 422 8.70 24.51 15.87
C VAL A 422 8.83 23.49 17.02
N PHE A 423 8.95 22.21 16.71
CA PHE A 423 8.92 21.14 17.70
C PHE A 423 10.33 20.72 18.14
N GLY A 424 11.28 20.60 17.20
CA GLY A 424 12.66 20.21 17.51
C GLY A 424 13.53 21.32 18.12
N LYS A 425 13.34 22.58 17.70
CA LYS A 425 14.03 23.77 18.25
C LYS A 425 13.15 24.64 19.15
N GLU A 426 11.90 24.23 19.41
CA GLU A 426 10.95 24.93 20.29
C GLU A 426 10.73 26.42 19.92
N MET A 427 10.84 26.76 18.63
CA MET A 427 10.62 28.12 18.16
C MET A 427 9.12 28.43 18.02
N GLN A 428 8.73 29.65 18.39
CA GLN A 428 7.36 30.12 18.23
C GLN A 428 6.94 30.20 16.76
N LEU A 429 5.82 29.57 16.41
CA LEU A 429 5.31 29.49 15.04
C LEU A 429 5.11 30.88 14.44
N GLU A 430 4.54 31.82 15.18
CA GLU A 430 4.26 33.19 14.72
C GLU A 430 5.55 33.93 14.32
N SER A 431 6.65 33.70 15.05
CA SER A 431 7.96 34.28 14.73
C SER A 431 8.51 33.72 13.42
N ILE A 432 8.38 32.40 13.22
CA ILE A 432 8.81 31.74 12.00
C ILE A 432 7.97 32.21 10.80
N ILE A 433 6.64 32.27 10.94
CA ILE A 433 5.73 32.74 9.88
C ILE A 433 6.10 34.15 9.43
N LYS A 434 6.41 35.07 10.36
CA LYS A 434 6.89 36.43 10.01
C LYS A 434 8.15 36.39 9.15
N LYS A 435 9.13 35.53 9.47
CA LYS A 435 10.36 35.39 8.67
C LYS A 435 10.07 34.84 7.28
N ILE A 436 9.14 33.89 7.16
CA ILE A 436 8.78 33.28 5.87
C ILE A 436 7.99 34.26 5.00
N ILE A 437 7.09 35.06 5.60
CA ILE A 437 6.42 36.15 4.89
C ILE A 437 7.46 37.08 4.28
N TYR A 438 8.41 37.57 5.09
CA TYR A 438 9.47 38.44 4.59
C TYR A 438 10.31 37.76 3.49
N PHE A 439 10.66 36.48 3.68
CA PHE A 439 11.41 35.73 2.68
C PHE A 439 10.64 35.58 1.35
N ASP A 440 9.33 35.39 1.40
CA ASP A 440 8.47 35.36 0.22
C ASP A 440 8.34 36.75 -0.44
N GLU A 441 8.19 37.82 0.36
CA GLU A 441 8.11 39.22 -0.12
C GLU A 441 9.33 39.64 -0.94
N ILE A 442 10.53 39.21 -0.53
CA ILE A 442 11.76 39.48 -1.28
C ILE A 442 12.02 38.51 -2.45
N GLY A 443 11.04 37.66 -2.77
CA GLY A 443 11.12 36.69 -3.88
C GLY A 443 11.92 35.43 -3.57
N GLY A 444 12.14 35.11 -2.30
CA GLY A 444 12.96 33.96 -1.87
C GLY A 444 12.41 32.60 -2.31
N PHE A 445 11.11 32.49 -2.59
CA PHE A 445 10.50 31.28 -3.18
C PHE A 445 10.34 31.35 -4.70
N SER A 446 10.54 32.51 -5.31
CA SER A 446 10.38 32.72 -6.74
C SER A 446 11.69 32.52 -7.50
N TYR A 447 11.56 32.41 -8.81
CA TYR A 447 12.61 32.31 -9.82
C TYR A 447 13.64 31.22 -9.56
N MET A 448 13.17 30.03 -9.14
CA MET A 448 14.05 28.90 -8.80
C MET A 448 14.90 28.41 -9.99
N ASP A 449 14.52 28.77 -11.23
CA ASP A 449 15.25 28.46 -12.45
C ASP A 449 16.32 29.49 -12.82
N ARG A 450 16.55 30.51 -11.98
CA ARG A 450 17.63 31.49 -12.13
C ARG A 450 18.79 31.21 -11.17
N TYR A 451 20.01 31.50 -11.62
CA TYR A 451 21.23 31.22 -10.84
C TYR A 451 21.32 32.01 -9.53
N GLN A 452 20.64 33.16 -9.41
CA GLN A 452 20.55 33.91 -8.16
C GLN A 452 19.75 33.17 -7.08
N SER A 453 18.88 32.24 -7.47
CA SER A 453 18.06 31.48 -6.52
C SER A 453 18.89 30.44 -5.80
N ILE A 454 18.65 30.32 -4.49
CA ILE A 454 19.22 29.26 -3.65
C ILE A 454 18.71 27.87 -4.04
N TRP A 455 17.59 27.81 -4.77
CA TRP A 455 16.97 26.56 -5.22
C TRP A 455 17.55 26.02 -6.54
N TYR A 456 18.33 26.82 -7.25
CA TYR A 456 18.99 26.44 -8.50
C TYR A 456 20.06 25.38 -8.24
N GLY A 457 20.01 24.26 -8.96
CA GLY A 457 20.81 23.06 -8.70
C GLY A 457 20.26 22.17 -7.56
N VAL A 458 19.46 22.73 -6.66
CA VAL A 458 18.87 22.00 -5.52
C VAL A 458 17.57 21.33 -5.93
N LEU A 459 16.51 22.11 -6.16
CA LEU A 459 15.19 21.61 -6.59
C LEU A 459 14.92 21.86 -8.08
N TYR A 460 15.76 22.65 -8.75
CA TYR A 460 15.75 22.83 -10.19
C TYR A 460 17.04 22.26 -10.79
N ASP A 461 16.91 21.29 -11.69
CA ASP A 461 18.02 20.77 -12.49
C ASP A 461 18.18 21.66 -13.73
N PRO A 462 19.25 22.46 -13.82
CA PRO A 462 19.45 23.38 -14.93
C PRO A 462 19.81 22.70 -16.25
N MET A 463 20.39 21.49 -16.20
CA MET A 463 20.75 20.74 -17.39
C MET A 463 19.51 20.10 -18.03
N LYS A 464 18.66 19.49 -17.19
CA LYS A 464 17.41 18.86 -17.65
C LYS A 464 16.24 19.82 -17.71
N LYS A 465 16.41 21.08 -17.29
CA LYS A 465 15.39 22.14 -17.22
C LYS A 465 14.09 21.67 -16.56
N ARG A 466 14.22 20.99 -15.42
CA ARG A 466 13.07 20.38 -14.73
C ARG A 466 13.28 20.34 -13.22
N ILE A 467 12.23 19.98 -12.50
CA ILE A 467 12.32 19.76 -11.05
C ILE A 467 13.18 18.54 -10.71
N GLN A 468 13.99 18.70 -9.67
CA GLN A 468 14.81 17.67 -9.06
C GLN A 468 14.27 17.29 -7.68
N VAL A 469 13.71 16.10 -7.55
CA VAL A 469 13.11 15.64 -6.29
C VAL A 469 14.17 15.21 -5.26
N SER A 470 15.34 14.75 -5.71
CA SER A 470 16.44 14.32 -4.83
C SER A 470 16.99 15.44 -3.94
N GLY A 471 16.86 16.71 -4.36
CA GLY A 471 17.31 17.86 -3.57
C GLY A 471 16.44 18.22 -2.37
N LYS A 472 15.30 17.55 -2.16
CA LYS A 472 14.35 17.83 -1.07
C LYS A 472 15.03 17.93 0.31
N LYS A 473 15.91 16.98 0.64
CA LYS A 473 16.60 16.95 1.94
C LYS A 473 17.49 18.18 2.13
N LEU A 474 18.20 18.58 1.08
CA LEU A 474 19.03 19.79 1.11
C LEU A 474 18.17 21.05 1.20
N ALA A 475 17.06 21.11 0.45
CA ALA A 475 16.13 22.24 0.52
C ALA A 475 15.57 22.46 1.94
N SER A 476 15.18 21.38 2.63
CA SER A 476 14.73 21.44 4.02
C SER A 476 15.84 21.94 4.97
N ARG A 477 17.08 21.43 4.85
CA ARG A 477 18.25 21.93 5.62
C ARG A 477 18.52 23.42 5.37
N LEU A 478 18.41 23.87 4.12
CA LEU A 478 18.59 25.29 3.77
C LEU A 478 17.50 26.16 4.40
N LEU A 479 16.24 25.72 4.41
CA LEU A 479 15.16 26.44 5.09
C LEU A 479 15.37 26.51 6.61
N ILE A 480 15.82 25.42 7.23
CA ILE A 480 16.19 25.40 8.65
C ILE A 480 17.29 26.43 8.93
N TYR A 481 18.32 26.48 8.07
CA TYR A 481 19.40 27.46 8.17
C TYR A 481 18.91 28.90 8.00
N LEU A 482 18.11 29.19 6.96
CA LEU A 482 17.62 30.54 6.66
C LEU A 482 16.66 31.08 7.72
N LEU A 483 15.79 30.23 8.27
CA LEU A 483 14.72 30.66 9.18
C LEU A 483 15.11 30.56 10.66
N GLY A 484 15.81 29.49 11.04
CA GLY A 484 16.20 29.21 12.42
C GLY A 484 17.64 29.60 12.76
N GLY A 485 18.50 29.77 11.75
CA GLY A 485 19.93 29.87 11.94
C GLY A 485 20.56 28.54 12.37
N VAL A 486 21.87 28.44 12.19
CA VAL A 486 22.70 27.35 12.70
C VAL A 486 23.80 27.99 13.54
N LYS A 487 24.06 27.46 14.74
CA LYS A 487 25.14 27.96 15.61
C LYS A 487 26.45 27.24 15.33
N ASP A 488 26.39 25.92 15.08
CA ASP A 488 27.54 25.08 14.79
C ASP A 488 28.19 25.40 13.44
N ASP A 489 29.48 25.70 13.48
CA ASP A 489 30.25 26.04 12.28
C ASP A 489 30.52 24.83 11.39
N LEU A 490 30.53 23.61 11.95
CA LEU A 490 30.66 22.39 11.16
C LEU A 490 29.39 22.16 10.33
N GLU A 491 28.21 22.22 10.94
CA GLU A 491 26.93 22.11 10.24
C GLU A 491 26.77 23.19 9.14
N LYS A 492 27.20 24.44 9.40
CA LYS A 492 27.23 25.49 8.36
C LYS A 492 28.14 25.12 7.19
N ALA A 493 29.33 24.62 7.46
CA ALA A 493 30.28 24.22 6.43
C ALA A 493 29.74 23.06 5.59
N GLU A 494 29.07 22.08 6.21
CA GLU A 494 28.42 20.99 5.49
C GLU A 494 27.27 21.44 4.60
N ILE A 495 26.41 22.35 5.06
CA ILE A 495 25.31 22.88 4.26
C ILE A 495 25.86 23.65 3.05
N ARG A 496 26.91 24.47 3.27
CA ARG A 496 27.60 25.18 2.18
C ARG A 496 28.21 24.23 1.17
N ARG A 497 28.88 23.17 1.63
CA ARG A 497 29.45 22.14 0.76
C ARG A 497 28.36 21.45 -0.07
N ALA A 498 27.28 21.02 0.58
CA ALA A 498 26.17 20.35 -0.11
C ALA A 498 25.48 21.26 -1.13
N LEU A 499 25.35 22.56 -0.84
CA LEU A 499 24.84 23.55 -1.79
C LEU A 499 25.78 23.72 -2.99
N ALA A 500 27.09 23.81 -2.76
CA ALA A 500 28.08 23.89 -3.83
C ALA A 500 28.04 22.63 -4.71
N GLU A 501 27.99 21.44 -4.11
CA GLU A 501 27.86 20.16 -4.82
C GLU A 501 26.58 20.10 -5.66
N ALA A 502 25.44 20.52 -5.12
CA ALA A 502 24.18 20.57 -5.86
C ALA A 502 24.20 21.52 -7.05
N ARG A 503 25.05 22.56 -7.00
CA ARG A 503 25.25 23.55 -8.08
C ARG A 503 26.42 23.21 -9.01
N THR A 504 27.05 22.05 -8.83
CA THR A 504 28.18 21.60 -9.65
C THR A 504 27.69 20.81 -10.85
N ILE A 505 28.19 21.20 -12.02
CA ILE A 505 27.94 20.53 -13.29
C ILE A 505 29.31 20.10 -13.81
N GLU A 506 29.46 18.79 -14.03
CA GLU A 506 30.75 18.16 -14.32
C GLU A 506 31.78 18.48 -13.22
N GLU A 507 32.75 19.36 -13.49
CA GLU A 507 33.81 19.74 -12.55
C GLU A 507 33.74 21.21 -12.10
N LYS A 508 32.71 21.95 -12.53
CA LYS A 508 32.58 23.40 -12.29
C LYS A 508 31.29 23.73 -11.56
N THR A 509 31.38 24.54 -10.51
CA THR A 509 30.23 25.00 -9.74
C THR A 509 29.72 26.33 -10.27
N ILE A 510 28.40 26.49 -10.38
CA ILE A 510 27.80 27.77 -10.76
C ILE A 510 27.55 28.60 -9.50
N ASP A 511 28.16 29.78 -9.40
CA ASP A 511 27.94 30.73 -8.30
C ASP A 511 26.58 31.47 -8.43
N PHE A 512 26.29 32.40 -7.52
CA PHE A 512 25.04 33.19 -7.53
C PHE A 512 25.05 34.34 -8.55
N GLN A 513 26.16 34.54 -9.26
CA GLN A 513 26.32 35.49 -10.34
C GLN A 513 26.28 34.80 -11.72
N GLY A 514 26.23 33.47 -11.75
CA GLY A 514 26.17 32.65 -12.96
C GLY A 514 27.55 32.27 -13.51
N ASN A 515 28.63 32.55 -12.79
CA ASN A 515 29.98 32.21 -13.21
C ASN A 515 30.35 30.79 -12.76
N PHE A 516 31.18 30.13 -13.58
CA PHE A 516 31.77 28.86 -13.21
C PHE A 516 32.98 29.07 -12.30
N VAL A 517 32.91 28.55 -11.08
CA VAL A 517 33.94 28.64 -10.05
C VAL A 517 34.43 27.25 -9.62
N ASN A 518 35.63 27.20 -9.04
CA ASN A 518 36.15 25.97 -8.45
C ASN A 518 35.39 25.65 -7.15
N PRO A 519 34.90 24.41 -6.96
CA PRO A 519 34.12 24.01 -5.78
C PRO A 519 34.77 24.36 -4.44
N LYS A 520 36.11 24.38 -4.36
CA LYS A 520 36.87 24.67 -3.12
C LYS A 520 37.18 26.15 -2.90
N LYS A 521 37.02 27.02 -3.91
CA LYS A 521 37.36 28.45 -3.84
C LYS A 521 36.15 29.39 -3.96
N GLY A 522 34.98 28.86 -4.29
CA GLY A 522 33.74 29.65 -4.37
C GLY A 522 33.36 30.21 -3.01
N ARG A 523 33.34 31.53 -2.86
CA ARG A 523 32.68 32.18 -1.71
C ARG A 523 31.17 32.01 -1.88
N PHE A 524 30.63 30.94 -1.30
CA PHE A 524 29.20 30.81 -1.01
C PHE A 524 28.92 31.54 0.31
N THR A 525 29.09 32.86 0.30
CA THR A 525 28.74 33.77 1.41
C THR A 525 27.55 34.62 1.02
#